data_AF-A0A6M2D8R5-F1
#
_entry.id   AF-A0A6M2D8R5-F1
#
_cell.length_a   1.000
_cell.length_b   1.000
_cell.length_c   1.000
_cell.angle_alpha   90.00
_cell.angle_beta   90.00
_cell.angle_gamma   90.00
#
_symmetry.space_group_name_H-M   'P 1'
#
loop_
_entity.id
_entity.type
_entity.pdbx_description
1 polymer ?
#
loop_
_entity_poly.entity_id
_entity_poly.type
_entity_poly.pdbx_seq_one_letter_code
_entity_poly.pdbx_strand_id
1 'polypeptide(L)'
;GEKFDAWNLKSFKAMKKASELGRDITAWLTMWSSSLKTIEGHFGTGVVSYFLFLRWLLLLNVLMFVLPALFIVTPHWILPTVFEPNETVASTSVTGVPTLPSTMAWSVRLSRPNQLSEEAMSDIWEPGNRTLKKMQQCYDEYYLLVTSQTKGGISPLQDFLQGTGWLELTALFAGRYINSVDHIAGTKLRYNFPLAYVLTNVACFVLCLLLMVRYTTAGVRESLLVSEGKLHRYCNMVFASWDFCITDERTARLKHVSIVQELKSDLAEERRRAEIASWTRSKKVGLFIVRLLVNLLVVAVVVGSLFAVYHATKFSFQRQSQAQTTHKTITKNVLDREALYGV
;
A
#
# COMPACT_ATOMS: atom_id res chain seq x y z
N GLY A 1 -9.21 2.80 31.25
CA GLY A 1 -10.01 1.58 31.05
C GLY A 1 -11.13 1.83 30.06
N GLU A 2 -12.15 2.58 30.48
CA GLU A 2 -13.44 2.64 29.76
C GLU A 2 -13.41 3.16 28.32
N LYS A 3 -12.55 4.14 27.98
CA LYS A 3 -12.42 4.63 26.60
C LYS A 3 -11.80 3.60 25.64
N PHE A 4 -10.93 2.72 26.13
CA PHE A 4 -10.28 1.68 25.32
C PHE A 4 -11.25 0.51 25.05
N ASP A 5 -12.07 0.16 26.05
CA ASP A 5 -13.09 -0.88 25.92
C ASP A 5 -14.24 -0.45 24.99
N ALA A 6 -14.64 0.82 25.04
CA ALA A 6 -15.64 1.39 24.13
C ALA A 6 -15.17 1.41 22.66
N TRP A 7 -13.87 1.66 22.42
CA TRP A 7 -13.29 1.64 21.07
C TRP A 7 -13.23 0.23 20.48
N ASN A 8 -12.81 -0.77 21.27
CA ASN A 8 -12.81 -2.17 20.85
C ASN A 8 -14.22 -2.68 20.55
N LEU A 9 -15.22 -2.29 21.35
CA LEU A 9 -16.61 -2.70 21.12
C LEU A 9 -17.21 -2.06 19.85
N LYS A 10 -16.92 -0.78 19.58
CA LYS A 10 -17.34 -0.12 18.33
C LYS A 10 -16.66 -0.71 17.10
N SER A 11 -15.36 -0.97 17.18
CA SER A 11 -14.59 -1.59 16.10
C SER A 11 -15.07 -3.02 15.80
N PHE A 12 -15.36 -3.80 16.83
CA PHE A 12 -15.92 -5.15 16.69
C PHE A 12 -17.32 -5.14 16.06
N LYS A 13 -18.19 -4.20 16.46
CA LYS A 13 -19.52 -4.03 15.84
C LYS A 13 -19.43 -3.57 14.39
N ALA A 14 -18.52 -2.65 14.06
CA ALA A 14 -18.28 -2.20 12.69
C ALA A 14 -17.74 -3.33 11.80
N MET A 15 -16.78 -4.12 12.30
CA MET A 15 -16.28 -5.31 11.62
C MET A 15 -17.36 -6.38 11.42
N LYS A 16 -18.25 -6.56 12.39
CA LYS A 16 -19.38 -7.48 12.26
C LYS A 16 -20.35 -7.03 11.18
N LYS A 17 -20.69 -5.74 11.14
CA LYS A 17 -21.56 -5.16 10.11
C LYS A 17 -20.95 -5.19 8.70
N ALA A 18 -19.64 -4.95 8.58
CA ALA A 18 -18.91 -5.09 7.31
C ALA A 18 -18.84 -6.56 6.85
N SER A 19 -18.68 -7.50 7.79
CA SER A 19 -18.73 -8.93 7.52
C SER A 19 -20.11 -9.40 7.06
N GLU A 20 -21.18 -8.85 7.63
CA GLU A 20 -22.57 -9.13 7.24
C GLU A 20 -22.84 -8.59 5.83
N LEU A 21 -22.47 -7.33 5.55
CA LEU A 21 -22.58 -6.74 4.21
C LEU A 21 -21.78 -7.52 3.16
N GLY A 22 -20.56 -7.96 3.52
CA GLY A 22 -19.74 -8.81 2.66
C GLY A 22 -20.41 -10.14 2.39
N ARG A 23 -21.02 -10.77 3.41
CA ARG A 23 -21.73 -12.05 3.25
C ARG A 23 -22.96 -11.92 2.37
N ASP A 24 -23.70 -10.81 2.46
CA ASP A 24 -24.90 -10.55 1.65
C ASP A 24 -24.53 -10.26 0.18
N ILE A 25 -23.44 -9.52 -0.07
CA ILE A 25 -22.89 -9.32 -1.42
C ILE A 25 -22.38 -10.65 -1.99
N THR A 26 -21.71 -11.46 -1.17
CA THR A 26 -21.25 -12.79 -1.58
C THR A 26 -22.45 -13.71 -1.88
N ALA A 27 -23.53 -13.62 -1.11
CA ALA A 27 -24.77 -14.36 -1.33
C ALA A 27 -25.46 -13.95 -2.64
N TRP A 28 -25.52 -12.65 -2.94
CA TRP A 28 -26.04 -12.15 -4.22
C TRP A 28 -25.24 -12.67 -5.43
N LEU A 29 -23.94 -12.91 -5.26
CA LEU A 29 -23.05 -13.46 -6.29
C LEU A 29 -22.98 -15.01 -6.28
N THR A 30 -23.80 -15.68 -5.46
CA THR A 30 -23.88 -17.15 -5.40
C THR A 30 -24.85 -17.79 -6.39
N MET A 31 -25.37 -17.04 -7.37
CA MET A 31 -26.29 -17.56 -8.39
C MET A 31 -25.82 -18.81 -9.14
N TRP A 32 -24.52 -19.13 -9.16
CA TRP A 32 -23.95 -20.31 -9.83
C TRP A 32 -23.53 -21.47 -8.91
N SER A 33 -23.94 -21.46 -7.64
CA SER A 33 -23.60 -22.51 -6.67
C SER A 33 -24.08 -23.91 -7.08
N SER A 34 -25.23 -24.01 -7.78
CA SER A 34 -25.74 -25.28 -8.28
C SER A 34 -24.83 -25.90 -9.33
N SER A 35 -24.35 -25.11 -10.29
CA SER A 35 -23.43 -25.56 -11.34
C SER A 35 -22.09 -25.99 -10.75
N LEU A 36 -21.60 -25.27 -9.74
CA LEU A 36 -20.37 -25.61 -9.04
C LEU A 36 -20.46 -26.95 -8.31
N LYS A 37 -21.62 -27.25 -7.70
CA LYS A 37 -21.88 -28.49 -6.99
C LYS A 37 -21.98 -29.70 -7.93
N THR A 38 -22.53 -29.49 -9.13
CA THR A 38 -22.50 -30.49 -10.20
C THR A 38 -21.06 -30.77 -10.66
N ILE A 39 -20.23 -29.73 -10.81
CA ILE A 39 -18.81 -29.87 -11.18
C ILE A 39 -18.01 -30.56 -10.05
N GLU A 40 -18.33 -30.30 -8.78
CA GLU A 40 -17.75 -30.99 -7.61
C GLU A 40 -17.95 -32.50 -7.69
N GLY A 41 -19.16 -32.93 -8.07
CA GLY A 41 -19.50 -34.35 -8.20
C GLY A 41 -18.75 -35.06 -9.33
N HIS A 42 -18.40 -34.34 -10.41
CA HIS A 42 -17.70 -34.92 -11.56
C HIS A 42 -16.17 -34.81 -11.51
N PHE A 43 -15.64 -33.72 -10.95
CA PHE A 43 -14.20 -33.38 -11.01
C PHE A 43 -13.52 -33.26 -9.64
N GLY A 44 -14.28 -33.42 -8.55
CA GLY A 44 -13.78 -33.36 -7.19
C GLY A 44 -13.65 -31.95 -6.62
N THR A 45 -13.31 -31.89 -5.33
CA THR A 45 -13.25 -30.65 -4.52
C THR A 45 -12.12 -29.70 -4.91
N GLY A 46 -11.05 -30.21 -5.53
CA GLY A 46 -9.90 -29.41 -5.96
C GLY A 46 -10.25 -28.44 -7.10
N VAL A 47 -10.98 -28.91 -8.12
CA VAL A 47 -11.40 -28.07 -9.27
C VAL A 47 -12.37 -26.97 -8.82
N VAL A 48 -13.27 -27.29 -7.89
CA VAL A 48 -14.22 -26.32 -7.33
C VAL A 48 -13.52 -25.22 -6.53
N SER A 49 -12.46 -25.56 -5.80
CA SER A 49 -11.64 -24.59 -5.06
C SER A 49 -11.01 -23.53 -5.98
N TYR A 50 -10.60 -23.92 -7.19
CA TYR A 50 -10.09 -22.99 -8.20
C TYR A 50 -11.17 -22.01 -8.69
N PHE A 51 -12.36 -22.51 -9.03
CA PHE A 51 -13.45 -21.66 -9.49
C PHE A 51 -13.98 -20.72 -8.39
N LEU A 52 -14.00 -21.18 -7.14
CA LEU A 52 -14.32 -20.34 -5.97
C LEU A 52 -13.35 -19.17 -5.84
N PHE A 53 -12.04 -19.44 -5.98
CA PHE A 53 -11.00 -18.42 -5.97
C PHE A 53 -11.13 -17.45 -7.15
N LEU A 54 -11.33 -17.95 -8.37
CA LEU A 54 -11.48 -17.13 -9.57
C LEU A 54 -12.67 -16.17 -9.46
N ARG A 55 -13.81 -16.65 -8.94
CA ARG A 55 -15.00 -15.82 -8.71
C ARG A 55 -14.73 -14.73 -7.69
N TRP A 56 -14.03 -15.05 -6.60
CA TRP A 56 -13.66 -14.08 -5.58
C TRP A 56 -12.71 -13.00 -6.14
N LEU A 57 -11.73 -13.41 -6.96
CA LEU A 57 -10.82 -12.50 -7.65
C LEU A 57 -11.57 -11.57 -8.62
N LEU A 58 -12.55 -12.10 -9.35
CA LEU A 58 -13.40 -11.31 -10.24
C LEU A 58 -14.22 -10.27 -9.47
N LEU A 59 -14.80 -10.64 -8.32
CA LEU A 59 -15.50 -9.71 -7.43
C LEU A 59 -14.57 -8.60 -6.95
N LEU A 60 -13.34 -8.95 -6.56
CA LEU A 60 -12.34 -7.97 -6.13
C LEU A 60 -11.96 -7.00 -7.27
N ASN A 61 -11.82 -7.50 -8.50
CA ASN A 61 -11.59 -6.65 -9.68
C ASN A 61 -12.78 -5.71 -9.97
N VAL A 62 -14.02 -6.20 -9.86
CA VAL A 62 -15.22 -5.36 -10.02
C VAL A 62 -15.26 -4.27 -8.94
N LEU A 63 -14.95 -4.61 -7.70
CA LEU A 63 -14.88 -3.65 -6.59
C LEU A 63 -13.82 -2.56 -6.85
N MET A 64 -12.64 -2.97 -7.34
CA MET A 64 -11.56 -2.05 -7.72
C MET A 64 -11.94 -1.11 -8.86
N PHE A 65 -12.90 -1.48 -9.69
CA PHE A 65 -13.44 -0.60 -10.73
C PHE A 65 -14.53 0.33 -10.21
N VAL A 66 -15.48 -0.21 -9.42
CA VAL A 66 -16.65 0.54 -8.93
C VAL A 66 -16.26 1.65 -7.96
N LEU A 67 -15.29 1.42 -7.06
CA LEU A 67 -14.92 2.41 -6.05
C LEU A 67 -14.31 3.69 -6.67
N PRO A 68 -13.28 3.62 -7.53
CA PRO A 68 -12.79 4.80 -8.26
C PRO A 68 -13.86 5.42 -9.17
N ALA A 69 -14.70 4.61 -9.82
CA ALA A 69 -15.80 5.15 -10.64
C ALA A 69 -16.78 5.99 -9.81
N LEU A 70 -17.13 5.53 -8.60
CA LEU A 70 -18.07 6.21 -7.71
C LEU A 70 -17.46 7.46 -7.05
N PHE A 71 -16.20 7.40 -6.60
CA PHE A 71 -15.59 8.49 -5.82
C PHE A 71 -14.76 9.46 -6.66
N ILE A 72 -14.32 9.07 -7.86
CA ILE A 72 -13.43 9.91 -8.67
C ILE A 72 -14.14 10.33 -9.95
N VAL A 73 -14.67 9.38 -10.71
CA VAL A 73 -15.30 9.64 -12.02
C VAL A 73 -16.67 10.31 -11.86
N THR A 74 -17.53 9.80 -10.98
CA THR A 74 -18.89 10.31 -10.80
C THR A 74 -18.92 11.78 -10.35
N PRO A 75 -18.12 12.22 -9.35
CA PRO A 75 -18.08 13.63 -8.97
C PRO A 75 -17.46 14.51 -10.05
N HIS A 76 -16.53 13.98 -10.84
CA HIS A 76 -15.89 14.74 -11.92
C HIS A 76 -16.88 15.14 -13.02
N TRP A 77 -17.81 14.26 -13.39
CA TRP A 77 -18.80 14.55 -14.44
C TRP A 77 -20.00 15.37 -13.95
N ILE A 78 -20.30 15.31 -12.64
CA ILE A 78 -21.50 15.94 -12.06
C ILE A 78 -21.21 17.35 -11.54
N LEU A 79 -19.96 17.64 -11.14
CA LEU A 79 -19.61 18.87 -10.44
C LEU A 79 -18.95 19.91 -11.37
N PRO A 80 -19.44 21.16 -11.40
CA PRO A 80 -18.80 22.24 -12.14
C PRO A 80 -17.47 22.63 -11.48
N THR A 81 -16.37 22.59 -12.23
CA THR A 81 -15.04 22.97 -11.76
C THR A 81 -14.95 24.49 -11.57
N VAL A 82 -14.60 24.95 -10.36
CA VAL A 82 -14.33 26.36 -10.08
C VAL A 82 -12.94 26.47 -9.45
N PHE A 83 -12.13 27.35 -10.03
CA PHE A 83 -10.79 27.64 -9.55
C PHE A 83 -10.84 28.76 -8.52
N GLU A 84 -10.35 28.49 -7.31
CA GLU A 84 -10.17 29.51 -6.27
C GLU A 84 -8.73 30.08 -6.40
N PRO A 85 -8.56 31.35 -6.83
CA PRO A 85 -7.28 32.01 -6.71
C PRO A 85 -7.02 32.32 -5.24
N ASN A 86 -6.04 31.66 -4.63
CA ASN A 86 -5.52 32.10 -3.33
C ASN A 86 -4.80 33.44 -3.49
N GLU A 87 -5.52 34.54 -3.36
CA GLU A 87 -4.94 35.85 -3.05
C GLU A 87 -4.96 36.06 -1.54
N THR A 88 -3.79 35.92 -0.91
CA THR A 88 -3.38 36.84 0.17
C THR A 88 -1.91 37.14 -0.01
N VAL A 89 -1.60 38.10 -0.88
CA VAL A 89 -0.37 38.88 -0.78
C VAL A 89 -0.53 39.74 0.48
N ALA A 90 -0.12 39.21 1.62
CA ALA A 90 0.23 40.06 2.75
C ALA A 90 1.61 40.63 2.43
N SER A 91 1.63 41.92 2.15
CA SER A 91 2.81 42.76 2.13
C SER A 91 3.64 42.57 3.40
N THR A 92 4.83 41.99 3.26
CA THR A 92 5.88 42.15 4.27
C THR A 92 7.23 42.32 3.59
N SER A 93 7.70 43.55 3.61
CA SER A 93 9.10 43.93 3.43
C SER A 93 9.98 43.24 4.48
N VAL A 94 10.86 42.31 4.10
CA VAL A 94 12.12 42.07 4.83
C VAL A 94 13.19 41.59 3.85
N THR A 95 14.29 42.34 3.85
CA THR A 95 15.60 42.06 3.28
C THR A 95 16.22 40.74 3.77
N GLY A 96 16.79 39.93 2.87
CA GLY A 96 17.74 38.88 3.27
C GLY A 96 17.88 37.72 2.28
N VAL A 97 19.03 37.64 1.61
CA VAL A 97 19.52 36.45 0.89
C VAL A 97 20.03 35.43 1.91
N PRO A 98 19.77 34.12 1.75
CA PRO A 98 20.88 33.19 1.54
C PRO A 98 20.61 32.05 0.54
N THR A 99 21.71 31.49 0.08
CA THR A 99 21.94 30.53 -1.02
C THR A 99 21.80 29.04 -0.66
N LEU A 100 21.16 28.27 -1.58
CA LEU A 100 21.43 26.87 -2.04
C LEU A 100 21.28 25.67 -1.03
N PRO A 101 21.01 24.41 -1.47
CA PRO A 101 21.32 23.80 -2.77
C PRO A 101 20.19 23.05 -3.52
N SER A 102 20.46 22.91 -4.81
CA SER A 102 19.79 22.13 -5.85
C SER A 102 19.68 20.63 -5.56
N THR A 103 18.48 20.06 -5.73
CA THR A 103 18.24 18.81 -6.46
C THR A 103 16.76 18.76 -6.89
N MET A 104 16.52 18.31 -8.14
CA MET A 104 15.19 18.06 -8.74
C MET A 104 14.39 19.30 -9.22
N ALA A 105 15.00 20.13 -10.07
CA ALA A 105 14.26 21.07 -10.92
C ALA A 105 14.49 20.71 -12.39
N TRP A 106 13.77 19.70 -12.90
CA TRP A 106 13.55 19.59 -14.35
C TRP A 106 12.44 20.57 -14.73
N SER A 107 12.80 21.83 -14.89
CA SER A 107 11.98 22.76 -15.67
C SER A 107 12.83 23.28 -16.81
N VAL A 108 12.59 22.71 -17.99
CA VAL A 108 13.11 23.18 -19.27
C VAL A 108 12.80 24.66 -19.39
N ARG A 109 13.86 25.44 -19.60
CA ARG A 109 13.84 26.88 -19.81
C ARG A 109 13.21 27.13 -21.19
N LEU A 110 11.88 27.21 -21.27
CA LEU A 110 11.19 27.68 -22.48
C LEU A 110 11.44 29.18 -22.62
N SER A 111 12.34 29.51 -23.55
CA SER A 111 12.59 30.87 -24.04
C SER A 111 11.30 31.53 -24.48
N ARG A 112 10.96 32.70 -23.90
CA ARG A 112 9.91 33.59 -24.42
C ARG A 112 10.32 34.14 -25.80
N PRO A 113 9.44 34.14 -26.81
CA PRO A 113 9.49 35.17 -27.83
C PRO A 113 8.74 36.42 -27.34
N ASN A 114 9.30 37.57 -27.68
CA ASN A 114 8.81 38.90 -27.38
C ASN A 114 7.50 39.25 -28.12
N GLN A 115 6.80 40.24 -27.55
CA GLN A 115 5.85 41.16 -28.20
C GLN A 115 4.49 40.58 -28.61
N LEU A 116 3.47 40.85 -27.79
CA LEU A 116 2.18 41.26 -28.33
C LEU A 116 1.65 42.43 -27.48
N SER A 117 1.40 43.53 -28.18
CA SER A 117 1.03 44.85 -27.71
C SER A 117 -0.19 44.87 -26.79
N GLU A 118 -0.04 45.61 -25.68
CA GLU A 118 -1.15 46.22 -24.94
C GLU A 118 -1.88 47.19 -25.86
N GLU A 119 -3.08 46.84 -26.32
CA GLU A 119 -4.15 47.78 -26.71
C GLU A 119 -5.31 46.99 -27.33
N ALA A 120 -6.30 46.64 -26.51
CA ALA A 120 -7.73 46.64 -26.84
C ALA A 120 -8.55 45.97 -25.74
N MET A 121 -9.74 46.54 -25.51
CA MET A 121 -10.83 46.05 -24.67
C MET A 121 -10.76 46.40 -23.17
N SER A 122 -11.13 47.64 -22.90
CA SER A 122 -12.05 47.97 -21.82
C SER A 122 -13.34 47.15 -21.99
N ASP A 123 -13.58 46.20 -21.09
CA ASP A 123 -14.91 45.87 -20.60
C ASP A 123 -14.74 45.14 -19.27
N ILE A 124 -15.62 45.51 -18.34
CA ILE A 124 -15.78 45.09 -16.94
C ILE A 124 -15.03 43.78 -16.58
N TRP A 125 -14.01 43.92 -15.73
CA TRP A 125 -13.08 42.87 -15.34
C TRP A 125 -13.64 41.99 -14.21
N GLU A 126 -14.08 40.77 -14.54
CA GLU A 126 -14.25 39.70 -13.55
C GLU A 126 -13.04 38.75 -13.55
N PRO A 127 -12.28 38.65 -12.44
CA PRO A 127 -11.04 37.87 -12.38
C PRO A 127 -11.23 36.35 -12.53
N GLY A 128 -12.45 35.82 -12.29
CA GLY A 128 -12.75 34.39 -12.31
C GLY A 128 -12.69 33.72 -13.70
N ASN A 129 -13.08 34.43 -14.77
CA ASN A 129 -13.12 33.85 -16.12
C ASN A 129 -11.73 33.73 -16.77
N ARG A 130 -10.74 34.47 -16.28
CA ARG A 130 -9.40 34.56 -16.89
C ARG A 130 -8.48 33.41 -16.51
N THR A 131 -8.63 32.86 -15.30
CA THR A 131 -7.88 31.69 -14.82
C THR A 131 -8.35 30.41 -15.48
N LEU A 132 -9.67 30.22 -15.63
CA LEU A 132 -10.24 29.07 -16.34
C LEU A 132 -9.81 29.03 -17.81
N LYS A 133 -9.86 30.19 -18.50
CA LYS A 133 -9.46 30.28 -19.91
C LYS A 133 -7.96 30.03 -20.13
N LYS A 134 -7.10 30.56 -19.26
CA LYS A 134 -5.65 30.28 -19.29
C LYS A 134 -5.34 28.81 -18.99
N MET A 135 -6.07 28.20 -18.05
CA MET A 135 -5.93 26.79 -17.75
C MET A 135 -6.32 25.90 -18.94
N GLN A 136 -7.46 26.21 -19.58
CA GLN A 136 -7.90 25.51 -20.78
C GLN A 136 -6.84 25.59 -21.87
N GLN A 137 -6.24 26.77 -22.08
CA GLN A 137 -5.14 26.95 -23.02
C GLN A 137 -3.91 26.09 -22.67
N CYS A 138 -3.48 26.07 -21.40
CA CYS A 138 -2.37 25.21 -20.97
C CYS A 138 -2.69 23.71 -21.11
N TYR A 139 -3.93 23.31 -20.86
CA TYR A 139 -4.38 21.93 -21.02
C TYR A 139 -4.37 21.53 -22.49
N ASP A 140 -4.88 22.38 -23.38
CA ASP A 140 -4.91 22.12 -24.82
C ASP A 140 -3.49 22.05 -25.40
N GLU A 141 -2.57 22.90 -24.94
CA GLU A 141 -1.16 22.86 -25.31
C GLU A 141 -0.48 21.57 -24.81
N TYR A 142 -0.75 21.16 -23.57
CA TYR A 142 -0.26 19.90 -23.01
C TYR A 142 -0.86 18.67 -23.73
N TYR A 143 -2.15 18.70 -24.06
CA TYR A 143 -2.83 17.65 -24.80
C TYR A 143 -2.18 17.41 -26.16
N LEU A 144 -1.87 18.49 -26.89
CA LEU A 144 -1.16 18.42 -28.17
C LEU A 144 0.28 17.91 -27.99
N LEU A 145 0.99 18.35 -26.94
CA LEU A 145 2.33 17.87 -26.64
C LEU A 145 2.35 16.34 -26.42
N VAL A 146 1.48 15.83 -25.56
CA VAL A 146 1.41 14.40 -25.22
C VAL A 146 1.00 13.56 -26.43
N THR A 147 0.01 14.01 -27.19
CA THR A 147 -0.48 13.29 -28.37
C THR A 147 0.56 13.29 -29.50
N SER A 148 1.35 14.36 -29.64
CA SER A 148 2.43 14.43 -30.64
C SER A 148 3.65 13.57 -30.30
N GLN A 149 3.92 13.31 -29.02
CA GLN A 149 5.01 12.44 -28.57
C GLN A 149 4.67 10.95 -28.69
N THR A 150 3.39 10.61 -28.81
CA THR A 150 2.93 9.22 -28.97
C THR A 150 3.20 8.74 -30.39
N LYS A 151 4.43 8.29 -30.65
CA LYS A 151 4.86 7.78 -31.97
C LYS A 151 4.23 6.41 -32.30
N GLY A 152 4.19 6.05 -33.58
CA GLY A 152 3.78 4.70 -34.02
C GLY A 152 4.88 3.65 -33.81
N GLY A 153 4.48 2.40 -33.54
CA GLY A 153 5.40 1.26 -33.32
C GLY A 153 5.16 0.55 -31.99
N ILE A 154 6.23 0.28 -31.22
CA ILE A 154 6.19 -0.35 -29.88
C ILE A 154 5.93 0.70 -28.76
N SER A 155 6.04 1.99 -29.08
CA SER A 155 5.77 3.11 -28.17
C SER A 155 4.42 3.05 -27.45
N PRO A 156 3.28 2.68 -28.07
CA PRO A 156 2.00 2.58 -27.36
C PRO A 156 2.01 1.52 -26.25
N LEU A 157 2.76 0.42 -26.45
CA LEU A 157 2.93 -0.63 -25.46
C LEU A 157 3.84 -0.16 -24.32
N GLN A 158 4.92 0.57 -24.64
CA GLN A 158 5.79 1.19 -23.65
C GLN A 158 5.01 2.21 -22.81
N ASP A 159 4.22 3.06 -23.45
CA ASP A 159 3.36 4.07 -22.82
C ASP A 159 2.31 3.41 -21.92
N PHE A 160 1.76 2.26 -22.32
CA PHE A 160 0.85 1.48 -21.48
C PHE A 160 1.54 0.90 -20.23
N LEU A 161 2.74 0.32 -20.37
CA LEU A 161 3.47 -0.32 -19.26
C LEU A 161 4.07 0.70 -18.29
N GLN A 162 4.58 1.83 -18.79
CA GLN A 162 5.13 2.90 -17.97
C GLN A 162 4.05 3.85 -17.45
N GLY A 163 2.88 3.86 -18.09
CA GLY A 163 1.78 4.76 -17.78
C GLY A 163 2.03 6.20 -18.22
N THR A 164 2.77 6.37 -19.32
CA THR A 164 3.17 7.66 -19.87
C THR A 164 2.42 7.96 -21.17
N GLY A 165 2.59 9.18 -21.70
CA GLY A 165 2.04 9.54 -23.00
C GLY A 165 0.51 9.60 -22.98
N TRP A 166 -0.16 8.93 -23.92
CA TRP A 166 -1.62 8.93 -24.03
C TRP A 166 -2.34 8.48 -22.74
N LEU A 167 -1.68 7.67 -21.90
CA LEU A 167 -2.27 7.18 -20.65
C LEU A 167 -2.35 8.28 -19.57
N GLU A 168 -1.46 9.27 -19.59
CA GLU A 168 -1.47 10.43 -18.66
C GLU A 168 -2.74 11.27 -18.81
N LEU A 169 -3.30 11.27 -20.02
CA LEU A 169 -4.55 11.93 -20.32
C LEU A 169 -5.77 11.14 -19.86
N THR A 170 -5.67 9.92 -19.32
CA THR A 170 -6.84 9.13 -18.93
C THR A 170 -7.34 9.47 -17.52
N ALA A 171 -8.59 9.08 -17.23
CA ALA A 171 -9.20 9.20 -15.89
C ALA A 171 -8.45 8.43 -14.79
N LEU A 172 -7.51 7.56 -15.15
CA LEU A 172 -6.72 6.79 -14.20
C LEU A 172 -5.56 7.62 -13.61
N PHE A 173 -5.18 8.73 -14.23
CA PHE A 173 -4.03 9.53 -13.80
C PHE A 173 -4.45 10.77 -13.00
N ALA A 174 -3.72 11.02 -11.92
CA ALA A 174 -3.98 12.14 -11.02
C ALA A 174 -3.88 13.51 -11.74
N GLY A 175 -3.02 13.62 -12.75
CA GLY A 175 -2.78 14.86 -13.51
C GLY A 175 -3.99 15.39 -14.29
N ARG A 176 -5.01 14.55 -14.54
CA ARG A 176 -6.26 14.98 -15.17
C ARG A 176 -7.17 15.77 -14.23
N TYR A 177 -7.04 15.57 -12.91
CA TYR A 177 -8.00 16.11 -11.94
C TYR A 177 -7.54 17.45 -11.34
N ILE A 178 -8.48 18.39 -11.27
CA ILE A 178 -8.23 19.77 -10.83
C ILE A 178 -8.43 19.90 -9.31
N ASN A 179 -7.70 20.80 -8.66
CA ASN A 179 -7.54 20.87 -7.21
C ASN A 179 -8.83 20.94 -6.35
N SER A 180 -9.90 21.61 -6.80
CA SER A 180 -11.13 21.72 -5.99
C SER A 180 -12.38 22.07 -6.80
N VAL A 181 -13.53 21.58 -6.35
CA VAL A 181 -14.86 22.12 -6.69
C VAL A 181 -15.48 22.74 -5.44
N ASP A 182 -16.12 23.91 -5.60
CA ASP A 182 -16.76 24.64 -4.51
C ASP A 182 -17.91 23.87 -3.86
N HIS A 183 -18.87 23.35 -4.63
CA HIS A 183 -20.10 22.82 -4.07
C HIS A 183 -20.60 21.55 -4.78
N ILE A 184 -20.84 20.50 -4.00
CA ILE A 184 -21.65 19.35 -4.44
C ILE A 184 -23.10 19.82 -4.55
N ALA A 185 -23.78 19.54 -5.67
CA ALA A 185 -25.17 19.97 -5.90
C ALA A 185 -26.04 19.73 -4.63
N GLY A 186 -26.44 20.82 -3.96
CA GLY A 186 -27.23 20.78 -2.72
C GLY A 186 -26.47 20.93 -1.39
N THR A 187 -25.13 21.05 -1.35
CA THR A 187 -24.36 21.23 -0.11
C THR A 187 -23.19 22.22 -0.26
N LYS A 188 -22.82 22.93 0.82
CA LYS A 188 -21.64 23.82 0.87
C LYS A 188 -20.30 23.08 0.99
N LEU A 189 -20.25 21.77 0.73
CA LEU A 189 -19.05 20.96 0.92
C LEU A 189 -18.15 21.02 -0.31
N ARG A 190 -16.90 21.43 -0.10
CA ARG A 190 -15.85 21.49 -1.11
C ARG A 190 -15.26 20.10 -1.34
N TYR A 191 -15.15 19.68 -2.60
CA TYR A 191 -14.55 18.39 -2.96
C TYR A 191 -13.15 18.59 -3.54
N ASN A 192 -12.13 18.06 -2.86
CA ASN A 192 -10.74 18.11 -3.32
C ASN A 192 -10.41 16.82 -4.08
N PHE A 193 -10.27 16.90 -5.41
CA PHE A 193 -10.01 15.73 -6.24
C PHE A 193 -8.65 15.07 -6.00
N PRO A 194 -7.52 15.81 -5.90
CA PRO A 194 -6.22 15.19 -5.57
C PRO A 194 -6.26 14.39 -4.26
N LEU A 195 -6.86 14.96 -3.21
CA LEU A 195 -6.99 14.29 -1.92
C LEU A 195 -7.92 13.06 -2.04
N ALA A 196 -9.06 13.21 -2.71
CA ALA A 196 -10.00 12.12 -2.94
C ALA A 196 -9.40 10.99 -3.76
N TYR A 197 -8.58 11.31 -4.77
CA TYR A 197 -7.87 10.33 -5.58
C TYR A 197 -6.92 9.49 -4.73
N VAL A 198 -6.08 10.13 -3.91
CA VAL A 198 -5.14 9.43 -3.00
C VAL A 198 -5.92 8.61 -1.98
N LEU A 199 -6.92 9.21 -1.31
CA LEU A 199 -7.68 8.56 -0.27
C LEU A 199 -8.48 7.37 -0.79
N THR A 200 -9.09 7.49 -1.97
CA THR A 200 -9.84 6.41 -2.63
C THR A 200 -8.91 5.26 -3.00
N ASN A 201 -7.72 5.53 -3.56
CA ASN A 201 -6.76 4.48 -3.88
C ASN A 201 -6.23 3.77 -2.62
N VAL A 202 -5.90 4.52 -1.57
CA VAL A 202 -5.49 3.95 -0.27
C VAL A 202 -6.63 3.13 0.34
N ALA A 203 -7.86 3.64 0.30
CA ALA A 203 -9.03 2.93 0.81
C ALA A 203 -9.32 1.64 0.02
N CYS A 204 -9.24 1.69 -1.32
CA CYS A 204 -9.36 0.52 -2.20
C CYS A 204 -8.30 -0.54 -1.85
N PHE A 205 -7.04 -0.13 -1.70
CA PHE A 205 -5.95 -1.03 -1.32
C PHE A 205 -6.19 -1.68 0.04
N VAL A 206 -6.51 -0.89 1.06
CA VAL A 206 -6.77 -1.40 2.42
C VAL A 206 -7.98 -2.31 2.43
N LEU A 207 -9.06 -1.94 1.76
CA LEU A 207 -10.28 -2.76 1.67
C LEU A 207 -10.00 -4.08 0.97
N CYS A 208 -9.26 -4.07 -0.15
CA CYS A 208 -8.91 -5.29 -0.85
C CYS A 208 -7.96 -6.19 -0.06
N LEU A 209 -7.00 -5.61 0.68
CA LEU A 209 -6.17 -6.37 1.60
C LEU A 209 -7.01 -7.01 2.71
N LEU A 210 -7.94 -6.26 3.31
CA LEU A 210 -8.84 -6.79 4.33
C LEU A 210 -9.72 -7.92 3.78
N LEU A 211 -10.32 -7.74 2.59
CA LEU A 211 -11.12 -8.77 1.94
C LEU A 211 -10.29 -10.01 1.58
N MET A 212 -9.05 -9.83 1.11
CA MET A 212 -8.11 -10.91 0.82
C MET A 212 -7.79 -11.71 2.08
N VAL A 213 -7.43 -11.03 3.17
CA VAL A 213 -7.15 -11.68 4.45
C VAL A 213 -8.39 -12.43 4.95
N ARG A 214 -9.58 -11.83 4.87
CA ARG A 214 -10.83 -12.48 5.29
C ARG A 214 -11.11 -13.74 4.47
N TYR A 215 -10.98 -13.67 3.15
CA TYR A 215 -11.15 -14.81 2.25
C TYR A 215 -10.18 -15.94 2.60
N THR A 216 -8.90 -15.63 2.75
CA THR A 216 -7.87 -16.62 3.10
C THR A 216 -8.12 -17.22 4.49
N THR A 217 -8.50 -16.43 5.49
CA THR A 217 -8.78 -16.96 6.84
C THR A 217 -10.01 -17.87 6.86
N ALA A 218 -11.03 -17.59 6.05
CA ALA A 218 -12.18 -18.47 5.91
C ALA A 218 -11.81 -19.77 5.19
N GLY A 219 -11.08 -19.67 4.07
CA GLY A 219 -10.62 -20.83 3.30
C GLY A 219 -9.65 -21.73 4.08
N VAL A 220 -8.73 -21.13 4.85
CA VAL A 220 -7.83 -21.87 5.75
C VAL A 220 -8.58 -22.51 6.91
N ARG A 221 -9.63 -21.85 7.45
CA ARG A 221 -10.44 -22.46 8.51
C ARG A 221 -11.23 -23.66 7.97
N GLU A 222 -11.79 -23.57 6.76
CA GLU A 222 -12.47 -24.69 6.13
C GLU A 222 -11.52 -25.84 5.80
N SER A 223 -10.32 -25.57 5.29
CA SER A 223 -9.32 -26.62 5.05
C SER A 223 -8.79 -27.26 6.34
N LEU A 224 -8.63 -26.46 7.41
CA LEU A 224 -8.32 -26.99 8.74
C LEU A 224 -9.47 -27.82 9.30
N LEU A 225 -10.73 -27.41 9.14
CA LEU A 225 -11.90 -28.18 9.59
C LEU A 225 -12.06 -29.51 8.84
N VAL A 226 -11.76 -29.53 7.53
CA VAL A 226 -11.68 -30.77 6.73
C VAL A 226 -10.52 -31.67 7.22
N SER A 227 -9.43 -31.08 7.69
CA SER A 227 -8.31 -31.81 8.33
C SER A 227 -8.62 -32.22 9.79
N GLU A 228 -9.52 -31.52 10.48
CA GLU A 228 -9.89 -31.70 11.89
C GLU A 228 -10.90 -32.82 12.16
N GLY A 229 -11.05 -33.79 11.25
CA GLY A 229 -11.54 -35.10 11.63
C GLY A 229 -10.53 -35.75 12.61
N LYS A 230 -10.49 -35.32 13.88
CA LYS A 230 -9.58 -35.85 14.92
C LYS A 230 -9.67 -37.37 14.99
N LEU A 231 -10.87 -37.89 14.81
CA LEU A 231 -11.13 -39.33 14.68
C LEU A 231 -10.40 -39.92 13.47
N HIS A 232 -10.47 -39.28 12.30
CA HIS A 232 -9.85 -39.74 11.06
C HIS A 232 -8.32 -39.78 11.15
N ARG A 233 -7.67 -38.88 11.90
CA ARG A 233 -6.21 -38.92 12.09
C ARG A 233 -5.78 -40.16 12.89
N TYR A 234 -6.40 -40.41 14.04
CA TYR A 234 -6.09 -41.58 14.85
C TYR A 234 -6.53 -42.88 14.17
N CYS A 235 -7.68 -42.88 13.50
CA CYS A 235 -8.13 -44.02 12.70
C CYS A 235 -7.16 -44.32 11.56
N ASN A 236 -6.75 -43.31 10.78
CA ASN A 236 -5.79 -43.53 9.70
C ASN A 236 -4.43 -44.00 10.23
N MET A 237 -3.96 -43.44 11.35
CA MET A 237 -2.71 -43.88 11.98
C MET A 237 -2.79 -45.29 12.59
N VAL A 238 -3.97 -45.79 12.96
CA VAL A 238 -4.10 -47.18 13.46
C VAL A 238 -4.34 -48.16 12.31
N PHE A 239 -5.23 -47.81 11.37
CA PHE A 239 -5.65 -48.70 10.29
C PHE A 239 -4.69 -48.69 9.08
N ALA A 240 -4.11 -47.55 8.71
CA ALA A 240 -3.14 -47.47 7.61
C ALA A 240 -1.71 -47.82 8.03
N SER A 241 -1.44 -47.90 9.34
CA SER A 241 -0.13 -48.35 9.86
C SER A 241 0.00 -49.87 9.92
N TRP A 242 -1.09 -50.60 9.68
CA TRP A 242 -1.07 -52.05 9.58
C TRP A 242 -0.42 -52.46 8.26
N ASP A 243 0.74 -53.11 8.32
CA ASP A 243 1.47 -53.59 7.16
C ASP A 243 1.47 -55.13 7.17
N PHE A 244 0.69 -55.73 6.26
CA PHE A 244 0.55 -57.18 6.14
C PHE A 244 1.73 -57.82 5.39
N CYS A 245 2.62 -57.02 4.78
CA CYS A 245 3.78 -57.50 4.04
C CYS A 245 4.98 -57.79 4.96
N ILE A 246 4.90 -57.46 6.25
CA ILE A 246 5.96 -57.74 7.22
C ILE A 246 5.85 -59.19 7.69
N THR A 247 6.76 -60.03 7.21
CA THR A 247 6.88 -61.45 7.61
C THR A 247 7.87 -61.66 8.76
N ASP A 248 8.76 -60.68 9.00
CA ASP A 248 9.76 -60.74 10.07
C ASP A 248 9.19 -60.26 11.42
N GLU A 249 9.25 -61.14 12.42
CA GLU A 249 8.72 -60.90 13.75
C GLU A 249 9.42 -59.72 14.46
N ARG A 250 10.72 -59.52 14.22
CA ARG A 250 11.45 -58.40 14.82
C ARG A 250 10.98 -57.07 14.26
N THR A 251 10.79 -56.99 12.95
CA THR A 251 10.28 -55.79 12.25
C THR A 251 8.83 -55.48 12.64
N ALA A 252 7.99 -56.51 12.79
CA ALA A 252 6.62 -56.35 13.28
C ALA A 252 6.60 -55.77 14.71
N ARG A 253 7.49 -56.27 15.59
CA ARG A 253 7.62 -55.75 16.96
C ARG A 253 8.12 -54.29 16.97
N LEU A 254 9.07 -53.94 16.11
CA LEU A 254 9.56 -52.57 15.99
C LEU A 254 8.46 -51.62 15.48
N LYS A 255 7.67 -52.02 14.49
CA LYS A 255 6.50 -51.26 14.02
C LYS A 255 5.47 -51.06 15.12
N HIS A 256 5.16 -52.09 15.89
CA HIS A 256 4.23 -51.98 17.02
C HIS A 256 4.74 -50.98 18.07
N VAL A 257 6.02 -51.05 18.45
CA VAL A 257 6.62 -50.09 19.40
C VAL A 257 6.62 -48.67 18.82
N SER A 258 6.94 -48.51 17.53
CA SER A 258 6.91 -47.22 16.83
C SER A 258 5.52 -46.58 16.87
N ILE A 259 4.48 -47.33 16.50
CA ILE A 259 3.09 -46.84 16.50
C ILE A 259 2.66 -46.46 17.93
N VAL A 260 2.99 -47.28 18.92
CA VAL A 260 2.67 -46.97 20.33
C VAL A 260 3.40 -45.72 20.83
N GLN A 261 4.65 -45.52 20.44
CA GLN A 261 5.41 -44.32 20.80
C GLN A 261 4.83 -43.07 20.14
N GLU A 262 4.44 -43.15 18.86
CA GLU A 262 3.80 -42.07 18.13
C GLU A 262 2.48 -41.64 18.77
N LEU A 263 1.62 -42.62 19.09
CA LEU A 263 0.34 -42.40 19.75
C LEU A 263 0.51 -41.81 21.16
N LYS A 264 1.54 -42.25 21.91
CA LYS A 264 1.89 -41.68 23.22
C LYS A 264 2.40 -40.24 23.10
N SER A 265 3.22 -39.96 22.10
CA SER A 265 3.75 -38.62 21.83
C SER A 265 2.61 -37.63 21.56
N ASP A 266 1.68 -38.03 20.69
CA ASP A 266 0.49 -37.25 20.33
C ASP A 266 -0.40 -36.95 21.55
N LEU A 267 -0.67 -37.97 22.38
CA LEU A 267 -1.45 -37.81 23.62
C LEU A 267 -0.75 -36.89 24.63
N ALA A 268 0.57 -37.00 24.76
CA ALA A 268 1.37 -36.15 25.63
C ALA A 268 1.38 -34.70 25.14
N GLU A 269 1.44 -34.47 23.82
CA GLU A 269 1.37 -33.15 23.22
C GLU A 269 0.01 -32.49 23.46
N GLU A 270 -1.10 -33.21 23.27
CA GLU A 270 -2.44 -32.69 23.54
C GLU A 270 -2.65 -32.38 25.03
N ARG A 271 -2.14 -33.24 25.93
CA ARG A 271 -2.14 -32.94 27.38
C ARG A 271 -1.39 -31.65 27.68
N ARG A 272 -0.24 -31.44 27.05
CA ARG A 272 0.56 -30.21 27.19
C ARG A 272 -0.20 -28.99 26.68
N ARG A 273 -0.89 -29.11 25.54
CA ARG A 273 -1.73 -28.03 24.97
C ARG A 273 -2.91 -27.70 25.88
N ALA A 274 -3.57 -28.70 26.45
CA ALA A 274 -4.64 -28.49 27.43
C ALA A 274 -4.12 -27.81 28.71
N GLU A 275 -2.92 -28.17 29.16
CA GLU A 275 -2.27 -27.51 30.28
C GLU A 275 -1.91 -26.05 29.96
N ILE A 276 -1.40 -25.75 28.76
CA ILE A 276 -1.12 -24.37 28.31
C ILE A 276 -2.42 -23.56 28.15
N ALA A 277 -3.52 -24.20 27.71
CA ALA A 277 -4.83 -23.56 27.59
C ALA A 277 -5.44 -23.21 28.95
N SER A 278 -5.13 -23.97 30.00
CA SER A 278 -5.56 -23.70 31.38
C SER A 278 -4.64 -22.75 32.15
N TRP A 279 -3.56 -22.24 31.53
CA TRP A 279 -2.65 -21.31 32.20
C TRP A 279 -3.37 -20.06 32.71
N THR A 280 -3.28 -19.86 34.02
CA THR A 280 -3.82 -18.70 34.75
C THR A 280 -3.19 -17.41 34.20
N ARG A 281 -3.98 -16.33 34.10
CA ARG A 281 -3.57 -15.08 33.44
C ARG A 281 -2.20 -14.55 33.91
N SER A 282 -1.84 -14.73 35.18
CA SER A 282 -0.56 -14.26 35.73
C SER A 282 0.67 -14.94 35.09
N LYS A 283 0.63 -16.24 34.77
CA LYS A 283 1.74 -16.93 34.07
C LYS A 283 1.88 -16.44 32.63
N LYS A 284 0.74 -16.17 31.98
CA LYS A 284 0.70 -15.63 30.61
C LYS A 284 1.24 -14.20 30.54
N VAL A 285 0.88 -13.38 31.53
CA VAL A 285 1.40 -12.01 31.69
C VAL A 285 2.91 -12.03 31.97
N GLY A 286 3.38 -12.93 32.85
CA GLY A 286 4.82 -13.08 33.11
C GLY A 286 5.62 -13.44 31.85
N LEU A 287 5.16 -14.41 31.06
CA LEU A 287 5.82 -14.77 29.79
C LEU A 287 5.80 -13.62 28.78
N PHE A 288 4.70 -12.86 28.72
CA PHE A 288 4.59 -11.69 27.86
C PHE A 288 5.56 -10.58 28.28
N ILE A 289 5.70 -10.32 29.58
CA ILE A 289 6.66 -9.36 30.13
C ILE A 289 8.09 -9.77 29.78
N VAL A 290 8.45 -11.05 29.94
CA VAL A 290 9.80 -11.54 29.58
C VAL A 290 10.08 -11.29 28.09
N ARG A 291 9.12 -11.62 27.20
CA ARG A 291 9.27 -11.34 25.77
C ARG A 291 9.37 -9.84 25.46
N LEU A 292 8.58 -9.02 26.15
CA LEU A 292 8.62 -7.57 26.00
C LEU A 292 9.99 -7.00 26.40
N LEU A 293 10.55 -7.45 27.53
CA LEU A 293 11.85 -7.01 28.03
C LEU A 293 12.98 -7.38 27.06
N VAL A 294 13.00 -8.63 26.57
CA VAL A 294 13.99 -9.08 25.58
C VAL A 294 13.89 -8.26 24.30
N ASN A 295 12.68 -8.06 23.78
CA ASN A 295 12.48 -7.27 22.56
C ASN A 295 12.87 -5.79 22.76
N LEU A 296 12.60 -5.21 23.93
CA LEU A 296 12.98 -3.84 24.25
C LEU A 296 14.50 -3.68 24.37
N LEU A 297 15.18 -4.67 24.94
CA LEU A 297 16.64 -4.73 24.96
C LEU A 297 17.22 -4.77 23.53
N VAL A 298 16.65 -5.60 22.65
CA VAL A 298 17.06 -5.67 21.25
C VAL A 298 16.88 -4.32 20.55
N VAL A 299 15.74 -3.64 20.73
CA VAL A 299 15.51 -2.30 20.17
C VAL A 299 16.51 -1.28 20.70
N ALA A 300 16.83 -1.31 21.99
CA ALA A 300 17.81 -0.40 22.59
C ALA A 300 19.20 -0.59 21.98
N VAL A 301 19.62 -1.84 21.76
CA VAL A 301 20.91 -2.16 21.12
C VAL A 301 20.95 -1.66 19.67
N VAL A 302 19.86 -1.83 18.92
CA VAL A 302 19.75 -1.35 17.53
C VAL A 302 19.76 0.18 17.45
N VAL A 303 19.03 0.87 18.33
CA VAL A 303 19.04 2.34 18.40
C VAL A 303 20.43 2.85 18.79
N GLY A 304 21.07 2.20 19.76
CA GLY A 304 22.44 2.52 20.18
C GLY A 304 23.45 2.37 19.05
N SER A 305 23.35 1.29 18.25
CA SER A 305 24.28 1.08 17.13
C SER A 305 24.08 2.10 16.01
N LEU A 306 22.83 2.43 15.66
CA LEU A 306 22.53 3.48 14.68
C LEU A 306 23.03 4.86 15.15
N PHE A 307 22.86 5.18 16.43
CA PHE A 307 23.36 6.43 17.00
C PHE A 307 24.89 6.52 16.95
N ALA A 308 25.58 5.43 17.28
CA ALA A 308 27.04 5.35 17.19
C ALA A 308 27.54 5.53 15.75
N VAL A 309 26.89 4.87 14.79
CA VAL A 309 27.21 5.01 13.36
C VAL A 309 26.99 6.46 12.90
N TYR A 310 25.85 7.07 13.22
CA TYR A 310 25.57 8.45 12.86
C TYR A 310 26.64 9.41 13.39
N HIS A 311 27.04 9.26 14.65
CA HIS A 311 28.06 10.09 15.27
C HIS A 311 29.44 9.86 14.63
N ALA A 312 29.80 8.60 14.35
CA ALA A 312 31.04 8.25 13.66
C ALA A 312 31.09 8.82 12.24
N THR A 313 29.99 8.72 11.47
CA THR A 313 29.89 9.27 10.12
C THR A 313 30.00 10.79 10.13
N LYS A 314 29.31 11.48 11.04
CA LYS A 314 29.40 12.94 11.19
C LYS A 314 30.84 13.38 11.49
N PHE A 315 31.52 12.66 12.39
CA PHE A 315 32.92 12.93 12.72
C PHE A 315 33.87 12.69 11.52
N SER A 316 33.66 11.60 10.79
CA SER A 316 34.43 11.27 9.57
C SER A 316 34.27 12.35 8.49
N PHE A 317 33.04 12.79 8.24
CA PHE A 317 32.73 13.81 7.24
C PHE A 317 33.33 15.18 7.60
N GLN A 318 33.30 15.54 8.89
CA GLN A 318 33.91 16.79 9.37
C GLN A 318 35.43 16.76 9.21
N ARG A 319 36.10 15.64 9.49
CA ARG A 319 37.53 15.48 9.25
C ARG A 319 37.90 15.56 7.77
N GLN A 320 37.11 14.95 6.89
CA GLN A 320 37.34 15.00 5.44
C GLN A 320 37.19 16.43 4.88
N SER A 321 36.21 17.19 5.39
CA SER A 321 36.01 18.61 5.03
C SER A 321 37.19 19.48 5.47
N GLN A 322 37.74 19.24 6.67
CA GLN A 322 38.93 19.95 7.15
C GLN A 322 40.17 19.62 6.32
N ALA A 323 40.40 18.33 5.97
CA ALA A 323 41.52 17.92 5.13
C ALA A 323 41.49 18.58 3.73
N GLN A 324 40.31 18.68 3.10
CA GLN A 324 40.16 19.37 1.82
C GLN A 324 40.42 20.88 1.93
N THR A 325 40.02 21.50 3.04
CA THR A 325 40.26 22.94 3.27
C THR A 325 41.75 23.21 3.47
N THR A 326 42.43 22.40 4.28
CA THR A 326 43.87 22.49 4.50
C THR A 326 44.65 22.29 3.20
N HIS A 327 44.29 21.30 2.37
CA HIS A 327 44.93 21.09 1.08
C HIS A 327 44.79 22.32 0.17
N LYS A 328 43.58 22.89 0.05
CA LYS A 328 43.32 24.10 -0.75
C LYS A 328 44.10 25.32 -0.24
N THR A 329 44.20 25.51 1.07
CA THR A 329 44.99 26.60 1.66
C THR A 329 46.48 26.42 1.39
N ILE A 330 47.01 25.20 1.48
CA ILE A 330 48.42 24.92 1.15
C ILE A 330 48.68 25.16 -0.34
N THR A 331 47.81 24.69 -1.24
CA THR A 331 47.99 24.92 -2.69
C THR A 331 47.94 26.40 -3.03
N LYS A 332 47.01 27.15 -2.42
CA LYS A 332 46.93 28.60 -2.61
C LYS A 332 48.19 29.31 -2.12
N ASN A 333 48.69 28.98 -0.93
CA ASN A 333 49.91 29.57 -0.38
C ASN A 333 51.17 29.24 -1.20
N VAL A 334 51.21 28.07 -1.84
CA VAL A 334 52.29 27.69 -2.77
C VAL A 334 52.22 28.52 -4.05
N LEU A 335 51.04 28.63 -4.67
CA LEU A 335 50.83 29.44 -5.88
C LEU A 335 51.11 30.93 -5.64
N ASP A 336 50.69 31.47 -4.49
CA ASP A 336 50.96 32.86 -4.11
C ASP A 336 52.47 33.10 -3.87
N ARG A 337 53.22 32.09 -3.39
CA ARG A 337 54.69 32.17 -3.30
C ARG A 337 55.37 32.09 -4.66
N GLU A 338 54.91 31.22 -5.57
CA GLU A 338 55.47 31.13 -6.92
C GLU A 338 55.27 32.46 -7.69
N ALA A 339 54.12 33.11 -7.52
CA ALA A 339 53.85 34.44 -8.10
C ALA A 339 54.73 35.57 -7.53
N LEU A 340 55.19 35.45 -6.27
CA LEU A 340 56.01 36.45 -5.59
C LEU A 340 57.51 36.32 -5.87
N TYR A 341 57.99 35.12 -6.23
CA TYR A 341 59.41 34.85 -6.49
C TYR A 341 59.77 34.70 -7.98
N GLY A 342 58.80 34.81 -8.90
CA GLY A 342 59.04 35.01 -10.33
C GLY A 342 60.00 34.01 -10.97
N VAL A 343 59.51 32.80 -11.22
CA VAL A 343 60.06 31.91 -12.26
C VAL A 343 59.13 31.96 -13.46
#